data_AF-A0A497IGV5-F1
#
_entry.id   AF-A0A497IGV5-F1
#
_cell.length_a   1.000
_cell.length_b   1.000
_cell.length_c   1.000
_cell.angle_alpha   90.00
_cell.angle_beta   90.00
_cell.angle_gamma   90.00
#
_symmetry.space_group_name_H-M   'P 1'
#
loop_
_entity.id
_entity.type
_entity.pdbx_description
1 polymer ?
#
loop_
_entity_poly.entity_id
_entity_poly.type
_entity_poly.pdbx_seq_one_letter_code
_entity_poly.pdbx_strand_id
1 'polypeptide(L)'
;KLEGVFGNTHYGPDWEQEWRKKCRICSKVIFPRFFSFSVPSDDLSRAEMETILNSLPDKERFCKCLKYLIKQKHSDGSTKLSVFLERMEDYTSKIPQDHIPIIIETFFDMGDELIIPEDDFFISWGNDIRMGRMIWQLLRRYNDKNKRFEILKNAFEKGQAISMMVNELISFWKQRGKYGGTKESDEDILLDEDHLETLQGIVLDKIKEAVKEGRLLNAPFLPSVLHYWEEWGNKGEVRDWINRVVSSDEKLPIFLSKFLQKTSSETITDRVAQIHWRLNPNWLKDFIDVDILEKRCNEVLSNDSIVATLNDKQKLAIAQFLEEKHLLDKGKNPDDPFFYIGVGER
;
A
#
# COMPACT_ATOMS: atom_id res chain seq x y z
N LYS A 1 -2.56 26.93 18.06
CA LYS A 1 -1.30 26.14 17.99
C LYS A 1 -0.53 26.17 19.31
N LEU A 2 -0.35 27.32 19.97
CA LEU A 2 0.29 27.37 21.30
C LEU A 2 -0.44 26.52 22.35
N GLU A 3 -1.76 26.62 22.49
CA GLU A 3 -2.52 25.73 23.41
C GLU A 3 -2.50 24.25 23.01
N GLY A 4 -2.35 23.89 21.73
CA GLY A 4 -2.24 22.49 21.31
C GLY A 4 -0.88 21.88 21.66
N VAL A 5 0.19 22.68 21.56
CA VAL A 5 1.56 22.29 21.95
C VAL A 5 1.72 22.23 23.46
N PHE A 6 1.07 23.13 24.22
CA PHE A 6 1.15 23.17 25.69
C PHE A 6 0.04 22.37 26.41
N GLY A 7 -1.06 22.06 25.73
CA GLY A 7 -2.23 21.37 26.28
C GLY A 7 -2.39 19.92 25.85
N ASN A 8 -1.37 19.33 25.20
CA ASN A 8 -1.37 17.94 24.74
C ASN A 8 -2.58 17.58 23.84
N THR A 9 -3.14 18.57 23.14
CA THR A 9 -4.32 18.40 22.29
C THR A 9 -3.88 17.91 20.91
N HIS A 10 -4.14 16.64 20.62
CA HIS A 10 -3.84 16.01 19.35
C HIS A 10 -5.06 16.15 18.42
N TYR A 11 -4.88 16.78 17.26
CA TYR A 11 -5.93 16.87 16.24
C TYR A 11 -5.82 15.69 15.30
N GLY A 12 -6.83 14.82 15.31
CA GLY A 12 -6.94 13.68 14.39
C GLY A 12 -7.20 14.10 12.93
N PRO A 13 -7.13 13.15 11.98
CA PRO A 13 -7.26 13.40 10.54
C PRO A 13 -8.59 14.06 10.13
N ASP A 14 -9.68 13.81 10.86
CA ASP A 14 -10.99 14.41 10.60
C ASP A 14 -10.99 15.95 10.68
N TRP A 15 -10.11 16.49 11.53
CA TRP A 15 -9.95 17.94 11.69
C TRP A 15 -9.30 18.60 10.47
N GLU A 16 -8.31 17.93 9.86
CA GLU A 16 -7.66 18.47 8.66
C GLU A 16 -8.65 18.54 7.49
N GLN A 17 -9.50 17.52 7.33
CA GLN A 17 -10.58 17.52 6.33
C GLN A 17 -11.56 18.68 6.56
N GLU A 18 -12.01 18.89 7.81
CA GLU A 18 -12.86 20.04 8.15
C GLU A 18 -12.18 21.38 7.85
N TRP A 19 -10.90 21.52 8.21
CA TRP A 19 -10.16 22.76 8.01
C TRP A 19 -9.97 23.07 6.53
N ARG A 20 -9.69 22.06 5.70
CA ARG A 20 -9.64 22.22 4.23
C ARG A 20 -10.98 22.65 3.66
N LYS A 21 -12.07 21.95 4.01
CA LYS A 21 -13.44 22.27 3.54
C LYS A 21 -13.84 23.71 3.90
N LYS A 22 -13.45 24.18 5.08
CA LYS A 22 -13.75 25.54 5.58
C LYS A 22 -12.67 26.58 5.19
N CYS A 23 -11.69 26.22 4.37
CA CYS A 23 -10.55 27.06 3.98
C CYS A 23 -9.85 27.73 5.18
N ARG A 24 -9.74 27.04 6.31
CA ARG A 24 -9.17 27.62 7.53
C ARG A 24 -7.65 27.73 7.41
N ILE A 25 -7.10 28.83 7.91
CA ILE A 25 -5.65 29.08 7.97
C ILE A 25 -4.89 28.02 8.78
N CYS A 26 -5.55 27.22 9.61
CA CYS A 26 -4.92 26.15 10.37
C CYS A 26 -4.71 24.84 9.57
N SER A 27 -5.33 24.68 8.40
CA SER A 27 -5.08 23.52 7.52
C SER A 27 -3.66 23.57 7.00
N LYS A 28 -2.95 22.44 7.05
CA LYS A 28 -1.58 22.31 6.51
C LYS A 28 -1.54 22.59 5.01
N VAL A 29 -2.59 22.19 4.28
CA VAL A 29 -2.71 22.38 2.83
C VAL A 29 -3.14 23.81 2.47
N ILE A 30 -4.03 24.43 3.25
CA ILE A 30 -4.54 25.78 2.93
C ILE A 30 -3.61 26.89 3.46
N PHE A 31 -2.90 26.68 4.57
CA PHE A 31 -2.06 27.71 5.20
C PHE A 31 -1.10 28.41 4.21
N PRO A 32 -0.31 27.70 3.39
CA PRO A 32 0.60 28.35 2.44
C PRO A 32 -0.11 29.19 1.37
N ARG A 33 -1.36 28.83 1.02
CA ARG A 33 -2.15 29.53 0.00
C ARG A 33 -2.59 30.93 0.42
N PHE A 34 -2.74 31.20 1.73
CA PHE A 34 -3.04 32.54 2.22
C PHE A 34 -1.92 33.56 1.97
N PHE A 35 -0.70 33.08 1.74
CA PHE A 35 0.50 33.90 1.54
C PHE A 35 1.06 33.79 0.13
N SER A 36 0.34 33.11 -0.78
CA SER A 36 0.76 32.87 -2.17
C SER A 36 -0.14 33.66 -3.14
N PHE A 37 0.47 34.41 -4.06
CA PHE A 37 -0.24 35.18 -5.09
C PHE A 37 -0.69 34.32 -6.30
N SER A 38 -0.29 33.05 -6.34
CA SER A 38 -0.70 32.05 -7.31
C SER A 38 -0.90 30.69 -6.63
N VAL A 39 -1.63 29.78 -7.27
CA VAL A 39 -1.64 28.37 -6.85
C VAL A 39 -0.21 27.84 -7.02
N PRO A 40 0.44 27.29 -5.98
CA PRO A 40 1.76 26.69 -6.13
C PRO A 40 1.72 25.68 -7.29
N SER A 41 2.76 25.64 -8.12
CA SER A 41 2.85 24.71 -9.27
C SER A 41 2.63 23.25 -8.87
N ASP A 42 2.92 22.96 -7.60
CA ASP A 42 2.79 21.65 -6.97
C ASP A 42 1.37 21.36 -6.40
N ASP A 43 0.34 22.08 -6.84
CA ASP A 43 -1.02 21.90 -6.33
C ASP A 43 -2.03 21.60 -7.46
N LEU A 44 -3.18 21.03 -7.09
CA LEU A 44 -4.26 20.76 -8.03
C LEU A 44 -5.15 22.01 -8.14
N SER A 45 -5.33 22.56 -9.34
CA SER A 45 -6.25 23.69 -9.50
C SER A 45 -7.72 23.27 -9.30
N ARG A 46 -8.59 24.22 -9.03
CA ARG A 46 -10.05 23.95 -8.94
C ARG A 46 -10.61 23.43 -10.27
N ALA A 47 -10.17 24.00 -11.39
CA ALA A 47 -10.60 23.60 -12.73
C ALA A 47 -10.18 22.16 -13.06
N GLU A 48 -8.95 21.75 -12.67
CA GLU A 48 -8.51 20.37 -12.82
C GLU A 48 -9.35 19.42 -11.96
N MET A 49 -9.63 19.78 -10.70
CA MET A 49 -10.48 18.97 -9.83
C MET A 49 -11.88 18.80 -10.42
N GLU A 50 -12.52 19.88 -10.86
CA GLU A 50 -13.84 19.85 -11.50
C GLU A 50 -13.82 19.03 -12.80
N THR A 51 -12.75 19.11 -13.58
CA THR A 51 -12.58 18.30 -14.81
C THR A 51 -12.55 16.80 -14.48
N ILE A 52 -11.84 16.40 -13.43
CA ILE A 52 -11.77 14.99 -13.01
C ILE A 52 -13.11 14.54 -12.43
N LEU A 53 -13.76 15.35 -11.59
CA LEU A 53 -15.09 15.05 -11.05
C LEU A 53 -16.14 14.87 -12.16
N ASN A 54 -16.07 15.67 -13.21
CA ASN A 54 -16.94 15.54 -14.38
C ASN A 54 -16.64 14.30 -15.25
N SER A 55 -15.52 13.62 -15.02
CA SER A 55 -15.19 12.35 -15.69
C SER A 55 -15.76 11.11 -14.99
N LEU A 56 -16.22 11.23 -13.74
CA LEU A 56 -16.72 10.10 -12.94
C LEU A 56 -17.83 9.24 -13.60
N PRO A 57 -18.73 9.78 -14.45
CA PRO A 57 -19.72 8.96 -15.14
C PRO A 57 -19.14 7.99 -16.18
N ASP A 58 -17.86 8.14 -16.56
CA ASP A 58 -17.19 7.35 -17.59
C ASP A 58 -15.91 6.73 -17.02
N LYS A 59 -15.93 5.41 -16.80
CA LYS A 59 -14.81 4.66 -16.23
C LYS A 59 -13.52 4.88 -17.02
N GLU A 60 -13.58 4.84 -18.36
CA GLU A 60 -12.39 4.96 -19.21
C GLU A 60 -11.79 6.37 -19.11
N ARG A 61 -12.65 7.39 -19.12
CA ARG A 61 -12.22 8.78 -18.97
C ARG A 61 -11.61 9.03 -17.58
N PHE A 62 -12.22 8.48 -16.53
CA PHE A 62 -11.69 8.60 -15.17
C PHE A 62 -10.32 7.89 -15.05
N CYS A 63 -10.17 6.67 -15.57
CA CYS A 63 -8.88 5.99 -15.62
C CYS A 63 -7.81 6.80 -16.37
N LYS A 64 -8.17 7.44 -17.49
CA LYS A 64 -7.25 8.34 -18.23
C LYS A 64 -6.81 9.54 -17.38
N CYS A 65 -7.73 10.13 -16.62
CA CYS A 65 -7.40 11.20 -15.68
C CYS A 65 -6.42 10.74 -14.60
N LEU A 66 -6.64 9.56 -13.99
CA LEU A 66 -5.71 9.01 -12.99
C LEU A 66 -4.33 8.74 -13.59
N LYS A 67 -4.26 8.10 -14.77
CA LYS A 67 -3.00 7.85 -15.49
C LYS A 67 -2.26 9.13 -15.88
N TYR A 68 -3.00 10.21 -16.15
CA TYR A 68 -2.40 11.52 -16.36
C TYR A 68 -1.74 12.04 -15.08
N LEU A 69 -2.43 11.94 -13.93
CA LEU A 69 -1.92 12.41 -12.64
C LEU A 69 -0.68 11.64 -12.16
N ILE A 70 -0.61 10.32 -12.38
CA ILE A 70 0.57 9.49 -12.06
C ILE A 70 1.84 10.03 -12.73
N LYS A 71 1.72 10.57 -13.95
CA LYS A 71 2.85 11.08 -14.73
C LYS A 71 3.31 12.49 -14.31
N GLN A 72 2.50 13.22 -13.55
CA GLN A 72 2.83 14.57 -13.10
C GLN A 72 3.56 14.47 -11.75
N LYS A 73 4.87 14.71 -11.76
CA LYS A 73 5.72 14.66 -10.56
C LYS A 73 5.92 16.06 -9.98
N HIS A 74 5.84 16.16 -8.66
CA HIS A 74 6.17 17.33 -7.88
C HIS A 74 7.67 17.47 -7.68
N SER A 75 8.09 18.63 -7.18
CA SER A 75 9.49 18.92 -6.88
C SER A 75 10.12 17.96 -5.85
N ASP A 76 9.30 17.36 -4.98
CA ASP A 76 9.70 16.38 -3.96
C ASP A 76 9.67 14.91 -4.45
N GLY A 77 9.30 14.68 -5.72
CA GLY A 77 9.20 13.34 -6.32
C GLY A 77 7.84 12.64 -6.15
N SER A 78 6.94 13.17 -5.32
CA SER A 78 5.55 12.72 -5.24
C SER A 78 4.81 12.98 -6.54
N THR A 79 3.70 12.28 -6.77
CA THR A 79 2.83 12.52 -7.91
C THR A 79 1.64 13.38 -7.55
N LYS A 80 1.09 14.05 -8.56
CA LYS A 80 -0.16 14.82 -8.45
C LYS A 80 -1.37 13.94 -8.11
N LEU A 81 -1.25 12.62 -8.24
CA LEU A 81 -2.27 11.66 -7.81
C LEU A 81 -2.49 11.73 -6.30
N SER A 82 -1.43 11.82 -5.51
CA SER A 82 -1.50 11.89 -4.04
C SER A 82 -2.37 13.08 -3.57
N VAL A 83 -2.12 14.26 -4.16
CA VAL A 83 -2.87 15.49 -3.91
C VAL A 83 -4.32 15.36 -4.37
N PHE A 84 -4.56 14.74 -5.52
CA PHE A 84 -5.92 14.48 -6.00
C PHE A 84 -6.70 13.57 -5.04
N LEU A 85 -6.14 12.42 -4.65
CA LEU A 85 -6.81 11.46 -3.77
C LEU A 85 -7.12 12.11 -2.42
N GLU A 86 -6.18 12.85 -1.83
CA GLU A 86 -6.41 13.55 -0.56
C GLU A 86 -7.53 14.61 -0.66
N ARG A 87 -7.60 15.34 -1.78
CA ARG A 87 -8.65 16.34 -2.01
C ARG A 87 -9.98 15.72 -2.40
N MET A 88 -9.97 14.55 -3.04
CA MET A 88 -11.18 13.86 -3.46
C MET A 88 -12.02 13.40 -2.26
N GLU A 89 -11.37 13.10 -1.12
CA GLU A 89 -12.04 12.86 0.16
C GLU A 89 -12.99 14.01 0.57
N ASP A 90 -12.70 15.26 0.18
CA ASP A 90 -13.57 16.41 0.51
C ASP A 90 -14.89 16.40 -0.27
N TYR A 91 -15.00 15.60 -1.34
CA TYR A 91 -16.14 15.55 -2.25
C TYR A 91 -16.98 14.27 -2.12
N THR A 92 -16.56 13.28 -1.34
CA THR A 92 -17.23 11.97 -1.23
C THR A 92 -18.71 12.06 -0.88
N SER A 93 -19.11 13.03 -0.05
CA SER A 93 -20.52 13.29 0.30
C SER A 93 -21.34 13.95 -0.82
N LYS A 94 -20.68 14.61 -1.79
CA LYS A 94 -21.31 15.33 -2.91
C LYS A 94 -21.40 14.51 -4.19
N ILE A 95 -20.69 13.38 -4.26
CA ILE A 95 -20.71 12.50 -5.43
C ILE A 95 -22.11 11.92 -5.61
N PRO A 96 -22.71 11.92 -6.80
CA PRO A 96 -23.97 11.21 -7.04
C PRO A 96 -23.84 9.71 -6.74
N GLN A 97 -24.83 9.10 -6.10
CA GLN A 97 -24.77 7.67 -5.73
C GLN A 97 -24.54 6.77 -6.96
N ASP A 98 -25.06 7.13 -8.13
CA ASP A 98 -24.88 6.36 -9.37
C ASP A 98 -23.42 6.34 -9.87
N HIS A 99 -22.58 7.27 -9.41
CA HIS A 99 -21.16 7.31 -9.77
C HIS A 99 -20.28 6.51 -8.80
N ILE A 100 -20.79 6.13 -7.61
CA ILE A 100 -20.02 5.41 -6.59
C ILE A 100 -19.50 4.07 -7.12
N PRO A 101 -20.32 3.21 -7.77
CA PRO A 101 -19.83 1.94 -8.30
C PRO A 101 -18.68 2.12 -9.28
N ILE A 102 -18.70 3.16 -10.12
CA ILE A 102 -17.63 3.43 -11.09
C ILE A 102 -16.30 3.73 -10.39
N ILE A 103 -16.32 4.56 -9.35
CA ILE A 103 -15.11 4.90 -8.58
C ILE A 103 -14.53 3.65 -7.91
N ILE A 104 -15.38 2.85 -7.27
CA ILE A 104 -14.98 1.63 -6.56
C ILE A 104 -14.44 0.59 -7.57
N GLU A 105 -15.14 0.37 -8.68
CA GLU A 105 -14.67 -0.49 -9.76
C GLU A 105 -13.34 -0.01 -10.35
N THR A 106 -13.11 1.29 -10.49
CA THR A 106 -11.81 1.82 -10.96
C THR A 106 -10.69 1.54 -9.95
N PHE A 107 -10.93 1.72 -8.66
CA PHE A 107 -9.92 1.44 -7.64
C PHE A 107 -9.57 -0.03 -7.55
N PHE A 108 -10.53 -0.96 -7.69
CA PHE A 108 -10.20 -2.39 -7.72
C PHE A 108 -9.69 -2.89 -9.08
N ASP A 109 -9.83 -2.10 -10.14
CA ASP A 109 -9.27 -2.41 -11.46
C ASP A 109 -7.80 -2.01 -11.56
N MET A 110 -7.47 -0.75 -11.25
CA MET A 110 -6.12 -0.19 -11.42
C MET A 110 -5.44 0.25 -10.12
N GLY A 111 -6.02 -0.03 -8.94
CA GLY A 111 -5.51 0.41 -7.64
C GLY A 111 -4.06 0.03 -7.37
N ASP A 112 -3.62 -1.13 -7.82
CA ASP A 112 -2.23 -1.56 -7.68
C ASP A 112 -1.26 -0.63 -8.45
N GLU A 113 -1.67 -0.07 -9.59
CA GLU A 113 -0.91 0.95 -10.32
C GLU A 113 -0.90 2.32 -9.60
N LEU A 114 -1.89 2.56 -8.73
CA LEU A 114 -2.04 3.79 -7.96
C LEU A 114 -1.23 3.78 -6.66
N ILE A 115 -0.71 2.62 -6.23
CA ILE A 115 0.15 2.49 -5.05
C ILE A 115 1.58 2.84 -5.45
N ILE A 116 1.92 4.12 -5.28
CA ILE A 116 3.20 4.69 -5.69
C ILE A 116 4.06 4.92 -4.44
N PRO A 117 5.25 4.29 -4.32
CA PRO A 117 6.10 4.46 -3.15
C PRO A 117 6.49 5.90 -2.86
N GLU A 118 6.64 6.72 -3.90
CA GLU A 118 6.96 8.16 -3.73
C GLU A 118 5.77 8.97 -3.20
N ASP A 119 4.55 8.42 -3.12
CA ASP A 119 3.38 9.12 -2.58
C ASP A 119 3.12 8.80 -1.10
N ASP A 120 3.96 7.95 -0.50
CA ASP A 120 3.93 7.53 0.90
C ASP A 120 5.05 8.25 1.67
N PHE A 121 4.69 9.28 2.43
CA PHE A 121 5.64 10.10 3.19
C PHE A 121 5.40 9.96 4.68
N PHE A 122 6.44 10.15 5.48
CA PHE A 122 6.37 10.04 6.96
C PHE A 122 5.23 10.85 7.63
N ILE A 123 4.75 11.92 6.99
CA ILE A 123 3.69 12.81 7.51
C ILE A 123 2.35 12.62 6.75
N SER A 124 2.33 11.84 5.66
CA SER A 124 1.19 11.72 4.75
C SER A 124 0.95 10.26 4.34
N TRP A 125 -0.29 9.81 4.46
CA TRP A 125 -0.67 8.42 4.19
C TRP A 125 -0.41 7.98 2.75
N GLY A 126 -0.05 6.72 2.51
CA GLY A 126 -0.01 6.15 1.16
C GLY A 126 -1.34 6.21 0.39
N ASN A 127 -1.27 6.06 -0.93
CA ASN A 127 -2.45 6.10 -1.80
C ASN A 127 -3.44 4.97 -1.53
N ASP A 128 -2.97 3.80 -1.10
CA ASP A 128 -3.80 2.68 -0.63
C ASP A 128 -4.73 3.13 0.50
N ILE A 129 -4.19 3.82 1.51
CA ILE A 129 -4.98 4.32 2.65
C ILE A 129 -5.97 5.40 2.19
N ARG A 130 -5.56 6.32 1.31
CA ARG A 130 -6.46 7.35 0.77
C ARG A 130 -7.63 6.71 0.01
N MET A 131 -7.36 5.74 -0.84
CA MET A 131 -8.38 5.00 -1.59
C MET A 131 -9.30 4.21 -0.65
N GLY A 132 -8.75 3.51 0.35
CA GLY A 132 -9.54 2.76 1.33
C GLY A 132 -10.49 3.64 2.15
N ARG A 133 -10.01 4.81 2.60
CA ARG A 133 -10.89 5.81 3.24
C ARG A 133 -12.02 6.26 2.32
N MET A 134 -11.73 6.50 1.05
CA MET A 134 -12.76 6.86 0.07
C MET A 134 -13.77 5.73 -0.13
N ILE A 135 -13.32 4.48 -0.28
CA ILE A 135 -14.20 3.30 -0.42
C ILE A 135 -15.14 3.22 0.78
N TRP A 136 -14.61 3.32 2.00
CA TRP A 136 -15.40 3.32 3.21
C TRP A 136 -16.42 4.47 3.25
N GLN A 137 -16.01 5.70 2.97
CA GLN A 137 -16.88 6.88 2.96
C GLN A 137 -18.01 6.75 1.92
N LEU A 138 -17.72 6.19 0.75
CA LEU A 138 -18.71 6.04 -0.32
C LEU A 138 -19.69 4.89 -0.03
N LEU A 139 -19.22 3.76 0.49
CA LEU A 139 -20.09 2.62 0.83
C LEU A 139 -21.05 2.94 1.99
N ARG A 140 -20.61 3.72 2.99
CA ARG A 140 -21.48 4.14 4.11
C ARG A 140 -22.71 4.93 3.69
N ARG A 141 -22.72 5.47 2.47
CA ARG A 141 -23.87 6.20 1.92
C ARG A 141 -25.02 5.31 1.48
N TYR A 142 -24.84 4.00 1.48
CA TYR A 142 -25.93 3.03 1.32
C TYR A 142 -26.31 2.52 2.70
N ASN A 143 -27.60 2.55 3.07
CA ASN A 143 -28.05 2.02 4.36
C ASN A 143 -28.10 0.47 4.36
N ASP A 144 -28.24 -0.13 3.19
CA ASP A 144 -28.35 -1.58 3.02
C ASP A 144 -26.97 -2.23 2.83
N LYS A 145 -26.60 -3.15 3.72
CA LYS A 145 -25.35 -3.92 3.65
C LYS A 145 -25.29 -4.82 2.42
N ASN A 146 -26.42 -5.38 1.97
CA ASN A 146 -26.46 -6.19 0.74
C ASN A 146 -26.09 -5.33 -0.48
N LYS A 147 -26.59 -4.09 -0.53
CA LYS A 147 -26.22 -3.16 -1.61
C LYS A 147 -24.72 -2.83 -1.60
N ARG A 148 -24.13 -2.62 -0.41
CA ARG A 148 -22.67 -2.40 -0.26
C ARG A 148 -21.88 -3.61 -0.75
N PHE A 149 -22.32 -4.80 -0.34
CA PHE A 149 -21.72 -6.07 -0.75
C PHE A 149 -21.78 -6.26 -2.27
N GLU A 150 -22.93 -6.06 -2.91
CA GLU A 150 -23.07 -6.23 -4.37
C GLU A 150 -22.16 -5.28 -5.17
N ILE A 151 -21.97 -4.05 -4.69
CA ILE A 151 -21.04 -3.09 -5.31
C ILE A 151 -19.61 -3.61 -5.22
N LEU A 152 -19.18 -4.06 -4.04
CA LEU A 152 -17.83 -4.59 -3.84
C LEU A 152 -17.60 -5.91 -4.57
N LYS A 153 -18.56 -6.83 -4.52
CA LYS A 153 -18.51 -8.12 -5.20
C LYS A 153 -18.27 -7.93 -6.70
N ASN A 154 -19.08 -7.09 -7.34
CA ASN A 154 -18.94 -6.76 -8.75
C ASN A 154 -17.57 -6.10 -9.06
N ALA A 155 -17.09 -5.22 -8.18
CA ALA A 155 -15.77 -4.60 -8.34
C ALA A 155 -14.61 -5.60 -8.18
N PHE A 156 -14.71 -6.57 -7.27
CA PHE A 156 -13.71 -7.61 -7.05
C PHE A 156 -13.67 -8.60 -8.22
N GLU A 157 -14.84 -9.03 -8.71
CA GLU A 157 -14.95 -9.97 -9.84
C GLU A 157 -14.32 -9.39 -11.12
N LYS A 158 -14.56 -8.11 -11.39
CA LYS A 158 -14.03 -7.42 -12.59
C LYS A 158 -12.62 -6.85 -12.42
N GLY A 159 -12.20 -6.59 -11.19
CA GLY A 159 -10.96 -5.87 -10.89
C GLY A 159 -9.70 -6.68 -11.17
N GLN A 160 -8.55 -6.02 -11.11
CA GLN A 160 -7.23 -6.62 -11.36
C GLN A 160 -6.18 -6.21 -10.31
N ALA A 161 -6.53 -5.31 -9.38
CA ALA A 161 -5.69 -4.81 -8.31
C ALA A 161 -5.73 -5.74 -7.09
N ILE A 162 -4.87 -6.77 -7.11
CA ILE A 162 -4.84 -7.83 -6.09
C ILE A 162 -4.48 -7.27 -4.72
N SER A 163 -3.49 -6.39 -4.65
CA SER A 163 -3.03 -5.84 -3.38
C SER A 163 -4.08 -4.93 -2.77
N MET A 164 -4.77 -4.14 -3.60
CA MET A 164 -5.90 -3.34 -3.17
C MET A 164 -7.05 -4.21 -2.62
N MET A 165 -7.41 -5.29 -3.31
CA MET A 165 -8.47 -6.21 -2.84
C MET A 165 -8.11 -6.86 -1.49
N VAL A 166 -6.89 -7.37 -1.35
CA VAL A 166 -6.40 -7.99 -0.10
C VAL A 166 -6.44 -6.96 1.04
N ASN A 167 -5.87 -5.77 0.83
CA ASN A 167 -5.81 -4.72 1.85
C ASN A 167 -7.21 -4.26 2.32
N GLU A 168 -8.15 -4.08 1.40
CA GLU A 168 -9.51 -3.68 1.74
C GLU A 168 -10.28 -4.78 2.46
N LEU A 169 -10.13 -6.03 2.03
CA LEU A 169 -10.78 -7.17 2.69
C LEU A 169 -10.30 -7.31 4.14
N ILE A 170 -8.99 -7.16 4.40
CA ILE A 170 -8.44 -7.12 5.76
C ILE A 170 -9.02 -5.94 6.55
N SER A 171 -9.15 -4.77 5.92
CA SER A 171 -9.70 -3.58 6.56
C SER A 171 -11.15 -3.81 7.00
N PHE A 172 -11.97 -4.49 6.20
CA PHE A 172 -13.33 -4.86 6.61
C PHE A 172 -13.35 -5.93 7.71
N TRP A 173 -12.44 -6.91 7.68
CA TRP A 173 -12.31 -7.87 8.77
C TRP A 173 -11.88 -7.22 10.10
N LYS A 174 -11.04 -6.17 10.05
CA LYS A 174 -10.64 -5.38 11.23
C LYS A 174 -11.82 -4.68 11.89
N GLN A 175 -12.79 -4.18 11.13
CA GLN A 175 -14.03 -3.60 11.67
C GLN A 175 -14.78 -4.60 12.55
N ARG A 176 -14.62 -5.91 12.30
CA ARG A 176 -15.26 -6.98 13.07
C ARG A 176 -14.40 -7.54 14.21
N GLY A 177 -13.22 -6.97 14.44
CA GLY A 177 -12.31 -7.40 15.51
C GLY A 177 -11.30 -8.49 15.14
N LYS A 178 -11.17 -8.84 13.85
CA LYS A 178 -10.13 -9.76 13.36
C LYS A 178 -8.86 -8.99 12.98
N TYR A 179 -7.73 -9.69 12.78
CA TYR A 179 -6.45 -9.11 12.34
C TYR A 179 -5.94 -7.94 13.19
N GLY A 180 -6.13 -8.04 14.51
CA GLY A 180 -5.72 -7.00 15.46
C GLY A 180 -6.58 -5.73 15.42
N GLY A 181 -7.70 -5.74 14.69
CA GLY A 181 -8.70 -4.68 14.74
C GLY A 181 -9.51 -4.72 16.03
N THR A 182 -10.00 -3.55 16.46
CA THR A 182 -11.03 -3.46 17.50
C THR A 182 -12.38 -3.53 16.81
N LYS A 183 -13.31 -4.34 17.33
CA LYS A 183 -14.66 -4.39 16.78
C LYS A 183 -15.30 -2.99 16.84
N GLU A 184 -15.68 -2.48 15.68
CA GLU A 184 -16.35 -1.19 15.52
C GLU A 184 -17.82 -1.27 15.94
N SER A 185 -18.47 -0.11 15.97
CA SER A 185 -19.91 -0.03 16.21
C SER A 185 -20.69 -0.73 15.08
N ASP A 186 -21.87 -1.28 15.38
CA ASP A 186 -22.68 -1.95 14.36
C ASP A 186 -23.07 -1.03 13.18
N GLU A 187 -23.10 0.29 13.40
CA GLU A 187 -23.34 1.32 12.38
C GLU A 187 -22.15 1.52 11.43
N ASP A 188 -20.93 1.31 11.91
CA ASP A 188 -19.69 1.51 11.16
C ASP A 188 -19.24 0.24 10.41
N ILE A 189 -19.68 -0.93 10.88
CA ILE A 189 -19.42 -2.20 10.20
C ILE A 189 -20.13 -2.25 8.84
N LEU A 190 -19.35 -2.27 7.77
CA LEU A 190 -19.89 -2.15 6.41
C LEU A 190 -20.53 -3.41 5.88
N LEU A 191 -20.00 -4.58 6.27
CA LEU A 191 -20.33 -5.88 5.70
C LEU A 191 -20.56 -6.91 6.81
N ASP A 192 -21.40 -7.89 6.50
CA ASP A 192 -21.62 -9.05 7.35
C ASP A 192 -20.56 -10.12 7.08
N GLU A 193 -20.45 -11.10 7.98
CA GLU A 193 -19.35 -12.07 7.95
C GLU A 193 -19.42 -12.97 6.71
N ASP A 194 -20.62 -13.37 6.30
CA ASP A 194 -20.89 -14.14 5.07
C ASP A 194 -20.52 -13.38 3.79
N HIS A 195 -20.76 -12.06 3.77
CA HIS A 195 -20.28 -11.19 2.69
C HIS A 195 -18.75 -11.21 2.59
N LEU A 196 -18.05 -11.14 3.73
CA LEU A 196 -16.58 -11.14 3.78
C LEU A 196 -15.99 -12.49 3.33
N GLU A 197 -16.59 -13.60 3.79
CA GLU A 197 -16.21 -14.95 3.35
C GLU A 197 -16.38 -15.12 1.83
N THR A 198 -17.47 -14.58 1.26
CA THR A 198 -17.69 -14.61 -0.18
C THR A 198 -16.65 -13.79 -0.94
N LEU A 199 -16.35 -12.57 -0.47
CA LEU A 199 -15.29 -11.74 -1.07
C LEU A 199 -13.92 -12.40 -0.97
N GLN A 200 -13.63 -13.08 0.14
CA GLN A 200 -12.39 -13.84 0.33
C GLN A 200 -12.22 -14.94 -0.74
N GLY A 201 -13.29 -15.69 -1.04
CA GLY A 201 -13.29 -16.66 -2.12
C GLY A 201 -12.95 -16.03 -3.47
N ILE A 202 -13.55 -14.87 -3.78
CA ILE A 202 -13.26 -14.13 -5.01
C ILE A 202 -11.79 -13.69 -5.04
N VAL A 203 -11.27 -13.12 -3.97
CA VAL A 203 -9.85 -12.68 -3.91
C VAL A 203 -8.90 -13.84 -4.16
N LEU A 204 -9.16 -15.03 -3.60
CA LEU A 204 -8.36 -16.23 -3.86
C LEU A 204 -8.36 -16.63 -5.33
N ASP A 205 -9.51 -16.55 -6.01
CA ASP A 205 -9.60 -16.82 -7.44
C ASP A 205 -8.83 -15.79 -8.26
N LYS A 206 -8.91 -14.49 -7.89
CA LYS A 206 -8.13 -13.42 -8.54
C LYS A 206 -6.62 -13.57 -8.32
N ILE A 207 -6.18 -14.03 -7.15
CA ILE A 207 -4.76 -14.35 -6.91
C ILE A 207 -4.32 -15.49 -7.84
N LYS A 208 -5.12 -16.56 -7.97
CA LYS A 208 -4.82 -17.69 -8.87
C LYS A 208 -4.79 -17.26 -10.34
N GLU A 209 -5.67 -16.36 -10.76
CA GLU A 209 -5.65 -15.72 -12.09
C GLU A 209 -4.34 -14.96 -12.30
N ALA A 210 -3.97 -14.08 -11.37
CA ALA A 210 -2.73 -13.30 -11.43
C ALA A 210 -1.46 -14.16 -11.41
N VAL A 211 -1.48 -15.33 -10.76
CA VAL A 211 -0.41 -16.34 -10.82
C VAL A 211 -0.26 -16.88 -12.24
N LYS A 212 -1.37 -17.32 -12.87
CA LYS A 212 -1.37 -17.89 -14.22
C LYS A 212 -0.90 -16.88 -15.26
N GLU A 213 -1.28 -15.61 -15.09
CA GLU A 213 -0.90 -14.52 -15.97
C GLU A 213 0.49 -13.94 -15.69
N GLY A 214 1.16 -14.40 -14.63
CA GLY A 214 2.50 -13.94 -14.25
C GLY A 214 2.54 -12.52 -13.66
N ARG A 215 1.40 -11.95 -13.30
CA ARG A 215 1.30 -10.58 -12.76
C ARG A 215 1.55 -10.51 -11.25
N LEU A 216 1.30 -11.59 -10.51
CA LEU A 216 1.37 -11.58 -9.03
C LEU A 216 2.71 -11.07 -8.49
N LEU A 217 3.84 -11.44 -9.11
CA LEU A 217 5.18 -11.02 -8.66
C LEU A 217 5.33 -9.49 -8.61
N ASN A 218 4.63 -8.77 -9.49
CA ASN A 218 4.73 -7.33 -9.61
C ASN A 218 3.75 -6.60 -8.67
N ALA A 219 2.83 -7.30 -8.02
CA ALA A 219 1.87 -6.72 -7.10
C ALA A 219 2.57 -5.87 -6.00
N PRO A 220 2.03 -4.69 -5.64
CA PRO A 220 2.43 -3.97 -4.43
C PRO A 220 2.22 -4.84 -3.19
N PHE A 221 2.88 -4.55 -2.08
CA PHE A 221 2.65 -5.27 -0.81
C PHE A 221 2.65 -6.81 -0.93
N LEU A 222 3.42 -7.38 -1.85
CA LEU A 222 3.47 -8.82 -2.11
C LEU A 222 3.60 -9.68 -0.83
N PRO A 223 4.41 -9.31 0.19
CA PRO A 223 4.46 -10.07 1.44
C PRO A 223 3.09 -10.22 2.13
N SER A 224 2.28 -9.15 2.14
CA SER A 224 0.90 -9.18 2.66
C SER A 224 0.03 -10.11 1.82
N VAL A 225 0.07 -9.97 0.49
CA VAL A 225 -0.70 -10.82 -0.43
C VAL A 225 -0.36 -12.31 -0.23
N LEU A 226 0.92 -12.65 -0.06
CA LEU A 226 1.35 -14.04 0.17
C LEU A 226 0.91 -14.57 1.52
N HIS A 227 1.01 -13.76 2.58
CA HIS A 227 0.55 -14.12 3.92
C HIS A 227 -0.95 -14.46 3.91
N TYR A 228 -1.78 -13.61 3.33
CA TYR A 228 -3.23 -13.84 3.30
C TYR A 228 -3.65 -14.88 2.26
N TRP A 229 -2.89 -15.09 1.18
CA TRP A 229 -3.10 -16.25 0.32
C TRP A 229 -2.83 -17.56 1.09
N GLU A 230 -1.78 -17.61 1.91
CA GLU A 230 -1.49 -18.76 2.75
C GLU A 230 -2.57 -19.00 3.80
N GLU A 231 -3.06 -17.93 4.43
CA GLU A 231 -4.06 -18.00 5.49
C GLU A 231 -5.45 -18.40 4.97
N TRP A 232 -5.90 -17.77 3.89
CA TRP A 232 -7.25 -17.96 3.34
C TRP A 232 -7.33 -19.17 2.40
N GLY A 233 -6.21 -19.54 1.78
CA GLY A 233 -6.13 -20.54 0.71
C GLY A 233 -5.37 -21.79 1.12
N ASN A 234 -4.64 -22.35 0.16
CA ASN A 234 -3.85 -23.56 0.35
C ASN A 234 -2.36 -23.22 0.46
N LYS A 235 -1.76 -23.51 1.61
CA LYS A 235 -0.34 -23.29 1.89
C LYS A 235 0.61 -23.91 0.85
N GLY A 236 0.26 -25.07 0.31
CA GLY A 236 1.02 -25.76 -0.73
C GLY A 236 1.08 -24.97 -2.04
N GLU A 237 -0.02 -24.35 -2.46
CA GLU A 237 -0.06 -23.55 -3.70
C GLU A 237 0.88 -22.33 -3.62
N VAL A 238 0.93 -21.69 -2.44
CA VAL A 238 1.83 -20.55 -2.17
C VAL A 238 3.28 -21.01 -2.27
N ARG A 239 3.64 -22.10 -1.58
CA ARG A 239 5.00 -22.67 -1.59
C ARG A 239 5.44 -23.07 -3.00
N ASP A 240 4.57 -23.73 -3.75
CA ASP A 240 4.84 -24.12 -5.14
C ASP A 240 5.09 -22.90 -6.03
N TRP A 241 4.31 -21.83 -5.84
CA TRP A 241 4.52 -20.59 -6.58
C TRP A 241 5.86 -19.93 -6.23
N ILE A 242 6.18 -19.80 -4.94
CA ILE A 242 7.44 -19.21 -4.47
C ILE A 242 8.63 -20.01 -5.00
N ASN A 243 8.60 -21.34 -4.89
CA ASN A 243 9.65 -22.22 -5.43
C ASN A 243 9.88 -22.00 -6.93
N ARG A 244 8.82 -21.86 -7.73
CA ARG A 244 8.93 -21.53 -9.16
C ARG A 244 9.54 -20.15 -9.40
N VAL A 245 9.19 -19.16 -8.58
CA VAL A 245 9.71 -17.78 -8.69
C VAL A 245 11.20 -17.75 -8.34
N VAL A 246 11.61 -18.33 -7.20
CA VAL A 246 13.00 -18.29 -6.74
C VAL A 246 13.95 -19.18 -7.56
N SER A 247 13.42 -20.17 -8.29
CA SER A 247 14.21 -20.98 -9.22
C SER A 247 14.67 -20.17 -10.43
N SER A 248 13.97 -19.08 -10.77
CA SER A 248 14.27 -18.25 -11.93
C SER A 248 15.28 -17.16 -11.59
N ASP A 249 16.39 -17.11 -12.31
CA ASP A 249 17.44 -16.08 -12.16
C ASP A 249 16.90 -14.65 -12.33
N GLU A 250 15.94 -14.47 -13.24
CA GLU A 250 15.29 -13.17 -13.50
C GLU A 250 14.32 -12.76 -12.36
N LYS A 251 13.58 -13.71 -11.78
CA LYS A 251 12.46 -13.41 -10.88
C LYS A 251 12.86 -13.40 -9.42
N LEU A 252 13.86 -14.17 -9.02
CA LEU A 252 14.39 -14.19 -7.65
C LEU A 252 14.79 -12.79 -7.14
N PRO A 253 15.57 -11.98 -7.88
CA PRO A 253 15.93 -10.63 -7.43
C PRO A 253 14.72 -9.70 -7.29
N ILE A 254 13.74 -9.82 -8.19
CA ILE A 254 12.48 -9.08 -8.11
C ILE A 254 11.73 -9.48 -6.85
N PHE A 255 11.60 -10.77 -6.57
CA PHE A 255 10.93 -11.31 -5.39
C PHE A 255 11.57 -10.79 -4.10
N LEU A 256 12.88 -10.91 -3.93
CA LEU A 256 13.58 -10.42 -2.74
C LEU A 256 13.41 -8.91 -2.57
N SER A 257 13.42 -8.13 -3.66
CA SER A 257 13.20 -6.69 -3.58
C SER A 257 11.83 -6.28 -3.03
N LYS A 258 10.85 -7.19 -3.00
CA LYS A 258 9.53 -6.97 -2.41
C LYS A 258 9.52 -7.13 -0.88
N PHE A 259 10.49 -7.84 -0.32
CA PHE A 259 10.68 -8.03 1.12
C PHE A 259 11.68 -7.04 1.72
N LEU A 260 12.40 -6.28 0.87
CA LEU A 260 13.34 -5.26 1.32
C LEU A 260 12.58 -4.09 1.99
N GLN A 261 12.84 -3.88 3.28
CA GLN A 261 12.25 -2.81 4.08
C GLN A 261 13.29 -1.74 4.44
N LYS A 262 12.84 -0.49 4.49
CA LYS A 262 13.62 0.63 5.00
C LYS A 262 13.27 0.83 6.46
N THR A 263 14.28 0.81 7.33
CA THR A 263 14.13 1.09 8.77
C THR A 263 14.95 2.31 9.14
N SER A 264 14.47 3.05 10.15
CA SER A 264 15.21 4.18 10.73
C SER A 264 15.43 3.92 12.21
N SER A 265 16.65 4.08 12.69
CA SER A 265 16.97 4.08 14.11
C SER A 265 17.27 5.49 14.58
N GLU A 266 16.63 5.91 15.67
CA GLU A 266 16.93 7.15 16.38
C GLU A 266 17.41 6.79 17.78
N THR A 267 18.68 7.05 18.10
CA THR A 267 19.13 7.02 19.50
C THR A 267 19.03 8.42 20.11
N ILE A 268 18.88 8.51 21.44
CA ILE A 268 18.74 9.79 22.18
C ILE A 268 19.90 10.77 21.90
N THR A 269 21.05 10.27 21.46
CA THR A 269 22.25 11.06 21.13
C THR A 269 22.35 11.44 19.65
N ASP A 270 21.57 10.83 18.76
CA ASP A 270 21.65 11.06 17.33
C ASP A 270 20.91 12.34 16.93
N ARG A 271 21.60 13.24 16.22
CA ARG A 271 20.99 14.46 15.64
C ARG A 271 20.25 14.20 14.33
N VAL A 272 20.43 13.02 13.72
CA VAL A 272 19.82 12.58 12.46
C VAL A 272 19.56 11.08 12.52
N ALA A 273 18.36 10.64 12.13
CA ALA A 273 18.01 9.22 12.07
C ALA A 273 18.93 8.46 11.10
N GLN A 274 19.50 7.34 11.56
CA GLN A 274 20.25 6.45 10.67
C GLN A 274 19.27 5.55 9.90
N ILE A 275 19.45 5.48 8.59
CA ILE A 275 18.61 4.68 7.69
C ILE A 275 19.32 3.35 7.43
N HIS A 276 18.65 2.25 7.73
CA HIS A 276 19.13 0.89 7.50
C HIS A 276 18.15 0.11 6.63
N TRP A 277 18.67 -0.70 5.71
CA TRP A 277 17.86 -1.62 4.91
C TRP A 277 17.79 -2.98 5.59
N ARG A 278 16.61 -3.60 5.53
CA ARG A 278 16.31 -4.89 6.18
C ARG A 278 15.72 -5.86 5.17
N LEU A 279 16.17 -7.10 5.25
CA LEU A 279 15.52 -8.24 4.63
C LEU A 279 15.74 -9.45 5.55
N ASN A 280 14.87 -9.57 6.54
CA ASN A 280 14.97 -10.58 7.58
C ASN A 280 14.59 -11.98 7.03
N PRO A 281 15.50 -12.97 7.08
CA PRO A 281 15.24 -14.33 6.59
C PRO A 281 14.07 -15.03 7.26
N ASN A 282 13.74 -14.69 8.52
CA ASN A 282 12.59 -15.29 9.24
C ASN A 282 11.26 -14.98 8.55
N TRP A 283 11.12 -13.84 7.86
CA TRP A 283 9.92 -13.51 7.10
C TRP A 283 9.65 -14.46 5.93
N LEU A 284 10.66 -15.24 5.52
CA LEU A 284 10.60 -16.17 4.40
C LEU A 284 10.53 -17.64 4.84
N LYS A 285 10.81 -17.96 6.11
CA LYS A 285 10.91 -19.33 6.61
C LYS A 285 9.61 -20.14 6.48
N ASP A 286 8.46 -19.49 6.63
CA ASP A 286 7.16 -20.17 6.49
C ASP A 286 6.86 -20.57 5.03
N PHE A 287 7.51 -19.87 4.10
CA PHE A 287 7.32 -19.98 2.66
C PHE A 287 8.37 -20.84 1.96
N ILE A 288 9.63 -20.75 2.36
CA ILE A 288 10.76 -21.40 1.69
C ILE A 288 11.90 -21.71 2.66
N ASP A 289 12.62 -22.80 2.37
CA ASP A 289 13.90 -23.10 3.01
C ASP A 289 14.94 -22.00 2.69
N VAL A 290 15.36 -21.30 3.74
CA VAL A 290 16.28 -20.17 3.63
C VAL A 290 17.69 -20.57 3.18
N ASP A 291 18.11 -21.83 3.39
CA ASP A 291 19.40 -22.33 2.92
C ASP A 291 19.38 -22.58 1.41
N ILE A 292 18.25 -23.09 0.89
CA ILE A 292 18.02 -23.22 -0.55
C ILE A 292 18.04 -21.83 -1.21
N LEU A 293 17.38 -20.86 -0.57
CA LEU A 293 17.33 -19.48 -1.06
C LEU A 293 18.70 -18.81 -1.06
N GLU A 294 19.50 -19.01 -0.02
CA GLU A 294 20.90 -18.56 0.07
C GLU A 294 21.74 -19.11 -1.08
N LYS A 295 21.66 -20.42 -1.34
CA LYS A 295 22.36 -21.06 -2.45
C LYS A 295 22.00 -20.41 -3.79
N ARG A 296 20.71 -20.19 -4.04
CA ARG A 296 20.23 -19.55 -5.28
C ARG A 296 20.72 -18.11 -5.42
N CYS A 297 20.75 -17.35 -4.32
CA CYS A 297 21.30 -15.99 -4.31
C CYS A 297 22.78 -15.97 -4.71
N ASN A 298 23.59 -16.89 -4.15
CA ASN A 298 25.01 -17.01 -4.49
C ASN A 298 25.23 -17.43 -5.96
N GLU A 299 24.39 -18.32 -6.49
CA GLU A 299 24.43 -18.71 -7.92
C GLU A 299 24.13 -17.52 -8.84
N VAL A 300 23.13 -16.70 -8.52
CA VAL A 300 22.81 -15.47 -9.27
C VAL A 300 23.99 -14.49 -9.24
N LEU A 301 24.61 -14.28 -8.07
CA LEU A 301 25.76 -13.38 -7.93
C LEU A 301 27.04 -13.89 -8.60
N SER A 302 27.16 -15.20 -8.83
CA SER A 302 28.33 -15.81 -9.50
C SER A 302 28.31 -15.66 -11.02
N ASN A 303 27.21 -15.12 -11.59
CA ASN A 303 27.06 -14.93 -13.02
C ASN A 303 27.04 -13.43 -13.38
N ASP A 304 28.19 -12.93 -13.85
CA ASP A 304 28.37 -11.52 -14.22
C ASP A 304 27.32 -11.01 -15.23
N SER A 305 26.89 -11.87 -16.16
CA SER A 305 25.87 -11.49 -17.14
C SER A 305 24.51 -11.24 -16.50
N ILE A 306 24.14 -12.00 -15.45
CA ILE A 306 22.90 -11.78 -14.72
C ILE A 306 23.04 -10.52 -13.85
N VAL A 307 24.13 -10.41 -13.10
CA VAL A 307 24.39 -9.27 -12.20
C VAL A 307 24.37 -7.93 -12.96
N ALA A 308 24.87 -7.90 -14.20
CA ALA A 308 24.82 -6.71 -15.06
C ALA A 308 23.40 -6.23 -15.40
N THR A 309 22.41 -7.12 -15.38
CA THR A 309 20.99 -6.79 -15.66
C THR A 309 20.22 -6.30 -14.43
N LEU A 310 20.76 -6.52 -13.23
CA LEU A 310 20.08 -6.17 -11.98
C LEU A 310 20.15 -4.67 -11.71
N ASN A 311 19.03 -4.10 -11.28
CA ASN A 311 19.00 -2.73 -10.77
C ASN A 311 19.54 -2.65 -9.32
N ASP A 312 19.79 -1.43 -8.84
CA ASP A 312 20.39 -1.20 -7.52
C ASP A 312 19.55 -1.77 -6.38
N LYS A 313 18.21 -1.69 -6.47
CA LYS A 313 17.30 -2.24 -5.46
C LYS A 313 17.37 -3.76 -5.39
N GLN A 314 17.46 -4.43 -6.54
CA GLN A 314 17.59 -5.89 -6.63
C GLN A 314 18.93 -6.38 -6.07
N LYS A 315 20.03 -5.70 -6.43
CA LYS A 315 21.37 -6.00 -5.89
C LYS A 315 21.39 -5.83 -4.37
N LEU A 316 20.83 -4.72 -3.88
CA LEU A 316 20.72 -4.43 -2.46
C LEU A 316 19.90 -5.50 -1.73
N ALA A 317 18.77 -5.95 -2.31
CA ALA A 317 17.94 -6.98 -1.71
C ALA A 317 18.68 -8.32 -1.54
N ILE A 318 19.40 -8.78 -2.58
CA ILE A 318 20.18 -10.03 -2.49
C ILE A 318 21.29 -9.88 -1.44
N ALA A 319 22.04 -8.77 -1.47
CA ALA A 319 23.12 -8.53 -0.53
C ALA A 319 22.60 -8.50 0.92
N GLN A 320 21.50 -7.80 1.17
CA GLN A 320 20.93 -7.69 2.52
C GLN A 320 20.42 -9.03 3.04
N PHE A 321 19.77 -9.83 2.18
CA PHE A 321 19.32 -11.18 2.56
C PHE A 321 20.51 -12.07 2.97
N LEU A 322 21.57 -12.09 2.17
CA LEU A 322 22.77 -12.89 2.45
C LEU A 322 23.47 -12.44 3.74
N GLU A 323 23.55 -11.13 3.97
CA GLU A 323 24.12 -10.57 5.20
C GLU A 323 23.32 -10.98 6.44
N GLU A 324 22.00 -10.78 6.44
CA GLU A 324 21.14 -11.15 7.57
C GLU A 324 21.10 -12.67 7.79
N LYS A 325 21.16 -13.47 6.71
CA LYS A 325 21.25 -14.94 6.79
C LYS A 325 22.55 -15.41 7.44
N HIS A 326 23.69 -14.86 7.03
CA HIS A 326 24.97 -15.17 7.65
C HIS A 326 25.01 -14.79 9.15
N LEU A 327 24.34 -13.70 9.54
CA LEU A 327 24.19 -13.33 10.95
C LEU A 327 23.26 -14.30 11.71
N LEU A 328 22.17 -14.76 11.08
CA LEU A 328 21.30 -15.80 11.61
C LEU A 328 22.07 -17.11 11.87
N ASP A 329 22.95 -17.53 10.94
CA ASP A 329 23.77 -18.73 11.09
C ASP A 329 24.80 -18.62 12.22
N LYS A 330 25.21 -17.40 12.57
CA LYS A 330 26.04 -17.09 13.74
C LYS A 330 25.24 -17.04 15.05
N GLY A 331 23.95 -17.35 15.03
CA GLY A 331 23.07 -17.38 16.19
C GLY A 331 22.54 -16.01 16.62
N LYS A 332 22.69 -14.96 15.79
CA LYS A 332 21.97 -13.70 16.04
C LYS A 332 20.49 -13.88 15.73
N ASN A 333 19.63 -13.17 16.45
CA ASN A 333 18.19 -13.18 16.20
C ASN A 333 17.80 -12.08 15.19
N PRO A 334 17.40 -12.40 13.95
CA PRO A 334 16.97 -11.41 12.96
C PRO A 334 15.77 -10.56 13.39
N ASP A 335 14.94 -11.07 14.30
CA ASP A 335 13.77 -10.35 14.81
C ASP A 335 14.12 -9.31 15.88
N ASP A 336 15.39 -9.22 16.30
CA ASP A 336 15.87 -8.19 17.22
C ASP A 336 15.78 -6.80 16.56
N PRO A 337 15.06 -5.83 17.14
CA PRO A 337 15.03 -4.46 16.65
C PRO A 337 16.42 -3.80 16.58
N PHE A 338 17.38 -4.29 17.37
CA PHE A 338 18.75 -3.80 17.46
C PHE A 338 19.76 -4.70 16.76
N PHE A 339 19.31 -5.53 15.82
CA PHE A 339 20.14 -6.50 15.08
C PHE A 339 21.48 -5.94 14.56
N TYR A 340 21.52 -4.65 14.18
CA TYR A 340 22.70 -3.94 13.64
C TYR A 340 23.57 -3.23 14.66
N ILE A 341 23.08 -2.98 15.88
CA ILE A 341 23.79 -2.16 16.88
C ILE A 341 25.09 -2.82 17.35
N GLY A 342 25.31 -4.10 17.04
CA GLY A 342 26.55 -4.83 17.35
C GLY A 342 27.43 -5.20 16.14
N VAL A 343 27.28 -4.57 14.97
CA VAL A 343 28.10 -4.88 13.77
C VAL A 343 29.17 -3.81 13.49
N GLY A 344 29.05 -2.61 14.07
CA GLY A 344 29.97 -1.48 13.87
C GLY A 344 31.08 -1.31 14.93
N GLU A 345 31.10 -2.11 15.99
CA GLU A 345 32.14 -2.05 17.03
C GLU A 345 32.78 -3.42 17.22
N ARG A 346 33.78 -3.73 16.40
CA ARG A 346 34.94 -4.56 16.78
C ARG A 346 36.08 -4.43 15.78
#